data_AF-A0A7S4US72-F1
#
_entry.id   AF-A0A7S4US72-F1
#
_cell.length_a   1.000
_cell.length_b   1.000
_cell.length_c   1.000
_cell.angle_alpha   90.00
_cell.angle_beta   90.00
_cell.angle_gamma   90.00
#
_symmetry.space_group_name_H-M   'P 1'
#
loop_
_entity.id
_entity.type
_entity.pdbx_description
1 polymer ?
#
loop_
_entity_poly.entity_id
_entity_poly.type
_entity_poly.pdbx_seq_one_letter_code
_entity_poly.pdbx_strand_id
1 'polypeptide(L)'
;EMRERVESQKAGAVEKKAVVEQEEAKANQQKSVAGEIQAECQKDLAAAIPAYEAALEALSKLSKTDIQEVKAMKTPPAGVVLTAQAMCIMFEVKPIKVAAPDGKGKVDDYWEAAKKELLIDPRLIDRMITFDKDNIPDAVIAKVK
;
A
#
# COMPACT_ATOMS: atom_id res chain seq x y z
N GLU A 1 -36.92 55.94 -21.10
CA GLU A 1 -36.60 55.35 -19.79
C GLU A 1 -37.01 53.87 -19.61
N MET A 2 -38.30 53.49 -19.62
CA MET A 2 -38.69 52.10 -19.30
C MET A 2 -38.24 51.06 -20.35
N ARG A 3 -38.29 51.37 -21.66
CA ARG A 3 -37.80 50.46 -22.73
C ARG A 3 -36.28 50.26 -22.70
N GLU A 4 -35.54 51.32 -22.42
CA GLU A 4 -34.07 51.32 -22.39
C GLU A 4 -33.52 50.50 -21.21
N ARG A 5 -34.19 50.57 -20.05
CA ARG A 5 -33.92 49.68 -18.90
C ARG A 5 -34.21 48.21 -19.19
N VAL A 6 -35.19 47.90 -20.03
CA VAL A 6 -35.53 46.52 -20.41
C VAL A 6 -34.49 45.95 -21.38
N GLU A 7 -34.05 46.74 -22.36
CA GLU A 7 -32.99 46.36 -23.30
C GLU A 7 -31.66 46.09 -22.58
N SER A 8 -31.24 47.00 -21.69
CA SER A 8 -30.02 46.84 -20.88
C SER A 8 -30.06 45.59 -20.00
N GLN A 9 -31.21 45.29 -19.36
CA GLN A 9 -31.38 44.08 -18.56
C GLN A 9 -31.36 42.80 -19.42
N LYS A 10 -31.93 42.83 -20.63
CA LYS A 10 -31.90 41.69 -21.55
C LYS A 10 -30.47 41.39 -22.01
N ALA A 11 -29.70 42.41 -22.37
CA ALA A 11 -28.30 42.24 -22.75
C ALA A 11 -27.47 41.64 -21.60
N GLY A 12 -27.62 42.16 -20.38
CA GLY A 12 -26.95 41.61 -19.20
C GLY A 12 -27.38 40.18 -18.84
N ALA A 13 -28.62 39.79 -19.14
CA ALA A 13 -29.10 38.42 -18.92
C ALA A 13 -28.52 37.42 -19.93
N VAL A 14 -28.33 37.83 -21.19
CA VAL A 14 -27.71 36.99 -22.24
C VAL A 14 -26.24 36.75 -21.92
N GLU A 15 -25.51 37.79 -21.52
CA GLU A 15 -24.09 37.68 -21.18
C GLU A 15 -23.87 36.78 -19.96
N LYS A 16 -24.71 36.92 -18.92
CA LYS A 16 -24.68 36.04 -17.74
C LYS A 16 -25.02 34.58 -18.07
N LYS A 17 -25.98 34.34 -18.96
CA LYS A 17 -26.30 32.97 -19.41
C LYS A 17 -25.11 32.30 -20.11
N ALA A 18 -24.45 33.03 -21.02
CA ALA A 18 -23.29 32.52 -21.73
C ALA A 18 -22.13 32.15 -20.79
N VAL A 19 -21.90 32.96 -19.74
CA VAL A 19 -20.89 32.65 -18.70
C VAL A 19 -21.28 31.41 -17.91
N VAL A 20 -22.54 31.30 -17.46
CA VAL A 20 -23.02 30.14 -16.69
C VAL A 20 -22.92 28.85 -17.50
N GLU A 21 -23.33 28.84 -18.77
CA GLU A 21 -23.22 27.66 -19.64
C GLU A 21 -21.76 27.22 -19.83
N GLN A 22 -20.83 28.17 -19.91
CA GLN A 22 -19.41 27.88 -20.06
C GLN A 22 -18.80 27.32 -18.77
N GLU A 23 -19.22 27.82 -17.60
CA GLU A 23 -18.82 27.28 -16.29
C GLU A 23 -19.42 25.90 -16.03
N GLU A 24 -20.70 25.68 -16.38
CA GLU A 24 -21.36 24.38 -16.30
C GLU A 24 -20.64 23.33 -17.17
N ALA A 25 -20.24 23.69 -18.39
CA ALA A 25 -19.49 22.79 -19.27
C ALA A 25 -18.13 22.38 -18.66
N LYS A 26 -17.39 23.34 -18.09
CA LYS A 26 -16.11 23.08 -17.41
C LYS A 26 -16.30 22.22 -16.16
N ALA A 27 -17.30 22.53 -15.34
CA ALA A 27 -17.61 21.76 -14.14
C ALA A 27 -18.00 20.32 -14.48
N ASN A 28 -18.78 20.12 -15.54
CA ASN A 28 -19.19 18.79 -15.98
C ASN A 28 -18.02 17.97 -16.56
N GLN A 29 -17.09 18.62 -17.26
CA GLN A 29 -15.83 17.97 -17.70
C GLN A 29 -14.97 17.55 -16.52
N GLN A 30 -14.74 18.45 -15.55
CA GLN A 30 -13.97 18.11 -14.34
C GLN A 30 -14.62 16.99 -13.54
N LYS A 31 -15.95 16.99 -13.43
CA LYS A 31 -16.72 15.92 -12.79
C LYS A 31 -16.55 14.59 -13.51
N SER A 32 -16.54 14.58 -14.84
CA SER A 32 -16.32 13.36 -15.64
C SER A 32 -14.93 12.79 -15.37
N VAL A 33 -13.88 13.63 -15.46
CA VAL A 33 -12.49 13.19 -15.24
C VAL A 33 -12.28 12.68 -13.81
N ALA A 34 -12.81 13.39 -12.80
CA ALA A 34 -12.74 12.94 -11.42
C ALA A 34 -13.49 11.61 -11.22
N GLY A 35 -14.63 11.42 -11.88
CA GLY A 35 -15.39 10.17 -11.85
C GLY A 35 -14.65 9.00 -12.48
N GLU A 36 -13.93 9.23 -13.58
CA GLU A 36 -13.10 8.21 -14.24
C GLU A 36 -11.93 7.78 -13.34
N ILE A 37 -11.20 8.73 -12.76
CA ILE A 37 -10.10 8.45 -11.82
C ILE A 37 -10.63 7.66 -10.61
N GLN A 38 -11.76 8.10 -10.04
CA GLN A 38 -12.38 7.41 -8.92
C GLN A 38 -12.75 5.96 -9.28
N ALA A 39 -13.35 5.75 -10.46
CA ALA A 39 -13.73 4.41 -10.90
C ALA A 39 -12.51 3.50 -11.12
N GLU A 40 -11.42 4.04 -11.67
CA GLU A 40 -10.16 3.31 -11.84
C GLU A 40 -9.57 2.90 -10.49
N CYS A 41 -9.45 3.83 -9.54
CA CYS A 41 -8.94 3.52 -8.19
C CYS A 41 -9.83 2.51 -7.46
N GLN A 42 -11.16 2.62 -7.58
CA GLN A 42 -12.09 1.67 -6.97
C GLN A 42 -11.95 0.28 -7.57
N LYS A 43 -11.71 0.18 -8.88
CA LYS A 43 -11.48 -1.10 -9.55
C LYS A 43 -10.20 -1.77 -9.05
N ASP A 44 -9.10 -1.04 -8.99
CA ASP A 44 -7.81 -1.59 -8.54
C ASP A 44 -7.87 -1.99 -7.06
N LEU A 45 -8.54 -1.17 -6.23
CA LEU A 45 -8.79 -1.51 -4.85
C LEU A 45 -9.65 -2.78 -4.71
N ALA A 46 -10.75 -2.88 -5.47
CA ALA A 46 -11.61 -4.05 -5.47
C ALA A 46 -10.89 -5.32 -5.94
N ALA A 47 -9.90 -5.20 -6.84
CA ALA A 47 -9.07 -6.32 -7.27
C ALA A 47 -8.07 -6.77 -6.18
N ALA A 48 -7.59 -5.84 -5.34
CA ALA A 48 -6.62 -6.13 -4.27
C ALA A 48 -7.25 -6.68 -2.98
N ILE A 49 -8.47 -6.26 -2.65
CA ILE A 49 -9.18 -6.66 -1.41
C ILE A 49 -9.24 -8.19 -1.22
N PRO A 50 -9.62 -9.01 -2.22
CA PRO A 50 -9.74 -10.45 -2.04
C PRO A 50 -8.42 -11.13 -1.64
N ALA A 51 -7.31 -10.69 -2.22
CA ALA A 51 -5.99 -11.21 -1.88
C ALA A 51 -5.57 -10.81 -0.46
N TYR A 52 -5.93 -9.60 -0.04
CA TYR A 52 -5.69 -9.11 1.31
C TYR A 52 -6.50 -9.88 2.37
N GLU A 53 -7.79 -10.09 2.14
CA GLU A 53 -8.66 -10.86 3.03
C GLU A 53 -8.22 -12.31 3.14
N ALA A 54 -7.85 -12.94 2.01
CA ALA A 54 -7.31 -14.30 2.00
C ALA A 54 -5.99 -14.39 2.80
N ALA A 55 -5.13 -13.37 2.73
CA ALA A 55 -3.92 -13.32 3.52
C ALA A 55 -4.20 -13.19 5.02
N LEU A 56 -5.17 -12.35 5.42
CA LEU A 56 -5.60 -12.25 6.82
C LEU A 56 -6.19 -13.56 7.35
N GLU A 57 -7.01 -14.23 6.55
CA GLU A 57 -7.56 -15.54 6.89
C GLU A 57 -6.45 -16.58 7.06
N ALA A 58 -5.47 -16.62 6.15
CA ALA A 58 -4.32 -17.51 6.26
C ALA A 58 -3.49 -17.23 7.53
N LEU A 59 -3.28 -15.95 7.88
CA LEU A 59 -2.59 -15.56 9.12
C LEU A 59 -3.34 -16.03 10.37
N SER A 60 -4.67 -15.94 10.38
CA SER A 60 -5.49 -16.42 11.51
C SER A 60 -5.42 -17.93 11.73
N LYS A 61 -5.01 -18.70 10.72
CA LYS A 61 -4.85 -20.16 10.80
C LYS A 61 -3.48 -20.58 11.32
N LEU A 62 -2.52 -19.66 11.38
CA LEU A 62 -1.20 -19.95 11.94
C LEU A 62 -1.27 -20.03 13.46
N SER A 63 -0.63 -21.06 14.00
CA SER A 63 -0.42 -21.21 15.43
C SER A 63 0.98 -20.77 15.83
N LYS A 64 1.17 -20.56 17.14
CA LYS A 64 2.50 -20.30 17.70
C LYS A 64 3.46 -21.47 17.47
N THR A 65 2.94 -22.70 17.42
CA THR A 65 3.72 -23.91 17.18
C THR A 65 4.33 -23.90 15.78
N ASP A 66 3.54 -23.53 14.76
CA ASP A 66 4.02 -23.45 13.37
C ASP A 66 5.20 -22.47 13.23
N ILE A 67 5.13 -21.33 13.92
CA ILE A 67 6.24 -20.36 13.96
C ILE A 67 7.49 -20.93 14.65
N GLN A 68 7.31 -21.70 15.73
CA GLN A 68 8.44 -22.36 16.40
C GLN A 68 9.09 -23.43 15.51
N GLU A 69 8.30 -24.17 14.73
CA GLU A 69 8.83 -25.15 13.77
C GLU A 69 9.68 -24.47 12.69
N VAL A 70 9.19 -23.36 12.12
CA VAL A 70 9.95 -22.55 11.15
C VAL A 70 11.24 -22.03 11.78
N LYS A 71 11.18 -21.49 12.99
CA LYS A 71 12.36 -20.99 13.72
C LYS A 71 13.40 -22.09 13.99
N ALA A 72 12.96 -23.31 14.25
CA ALA A 72 13.84 -24.45 14.55
C ALA A 72 14.61 -24.97 13.32
N MET A 73 14.26 -24.51 12.11
CA MET A 73 14.97 -24.87 10.88
C MET A 73 16.41 -24.36 10.91
N LYS A 74 17.37 -25.30 10.95
CA LYS A 74 18.80 -24.99 10.85
C LYS A 74 19.17 -24.50 9.45
N THR A 75 18.60 -25.15 8.43
CA THR A 75 18.83 -24.84 7.02
C THR A 75 17.47 -24.65 6.34
N PRO A 76 16.87 -23.45 6.41
CA PRO A 76 15.57 -23.19 5.79
C PRO A 76 15.63 -23.31 4.26
N PRO A 77 14.53 -23.77 3.61
CA PRO A 77 14.40 -23.68 2.17
C PRO A 77 14.48 -22.23 1.66
N ALA A 78 14.86 -22.05 0.39
CA ALA A 78 15.02 -20.72 -0.21
C ALA A 78 13.75 -19.85 -0.09
N GLY A 79 12.57 -20.43 -0.27
CA GLY A 79 11.29 -19.71 -0.11
C GLY A 79 11.09 -19.18 1.32
N VAL A 80 11.51 -19.92 2.34
CA VAL A 80 11.41 -19.50 3.76
C VAL A 80 12.39 -18.37 4.06
N VAL A 81 13.61 -18.43 3.49
CA VAL A 81 14.59 -17.34 3.63
C VAL A 81 14.07 -16.06 2.97
N LEU A 82 13.49 -16.18 1.78
CA LEU A 82 12.95 -15.03 1.04
C LEU A 82 11.77 -14.38 1.78
N THR A 83 10.84 -15.18 2.30
CA THR A 83 9.71 -14.64 3.08
C THR A 83 10.19 -14.01 4.39
N ALA A 84 11.17 -14.60 5.06
CA ALA A 84 11.79 -14.02 6.25
C ALA A 84 12.50 -12.69 5.94
N GLN A 85 13.19 -12.60 4.81
CA GLN A 85 13.81 -11.36 4.35
C GLN A 85 12.78 -10.26 4.08
N ALA A 86 11.73 -10.58 3.32
CA ALA A 86 10.65 -9.63 3.05
C ALA A 86 10.02 -9.13 4.35
N MET A 87 9.76 -10.04 5.29
CA MET A 87 9.22 -9.70 6.60
C MET A 87 10.17 -8.79 7.40
N CYS A 88 11.47 -9.09 7.41
CA CYS A 88 12.46 -8.21 8.03
C CYS A 88 12.47 -6.81 7.43
N ILE A 89 12.36 -6.70 6.10
CA ILE A 89 12.31 -5.39 5.42
C ILE A 89 11.05 -4.63 5.83
N MET A 90 9.88 -5.29 5.81
CA MET A 90 8.59 -4.69 6.15
C MET A 90 8.51 -4.23 7.61
N PHE A 91 9.11 -4.98 8.54
CA PHE A 91 9.22 -4.59 9.96
C PHE A 91 10.50 -3.80 10.28
N GLU A 92 11.23 -3.35 9.26
CA GLU A 92 12.47 -2.58 9.39
C GLU A 92 13.55 -3.21 10.29
N VAL A 93 13.54 -4.54 10.37
CA VAL A 93 14.56 -5.34 11.05
C VAL A 93 15.82 -5.37 10.20
N LYS A 94 16.92 -4.84 10.76
CA LYS A 94 18.21 -4.77 10.07
C LYS A 94 18.82 -6.17 9.92
N PRO A 95 19.44 -6.47 8.76
CA PRO A 95 20.15 -7.73 8.57
C PRO A 95 21.37 -7.82 9.49
N ILE A 96 21.78 -9.06 9.78
CA ILE A 96 23.02 -9.33 10.49
C ILE A 96 24.13 -9.49 9.45
N LYS A 97 25.23 -8.75 9.60
CA LYS A 97 26.38 -8.88 8.71
C LYS A 97 27.19 -10.13 9.08
N VAL A 98 27.19 -11.14 8.22
CA VAL A 98 27.96 -12.38 8.41
C VAL A 98 29.06 -12.49 7.35
N ALA A 99 30.08 -13.32 7.60
CA ALA A 99 31.13 -13.57 6.62
C ALA A 99 30.53 -14.18 5.35
N ALA A 100 30.95 -13.68 4.18
CA ALA A 100 30.49 -14.20 2.91
C ALA A 100 30.89 -15.68 2.76
N PRO A 101 30.06 -16.54 2.14
CA PRO A 101 30.38 -17.96 1.95
C PRO A 101 31.67 -18.21 1.15
N ASP A 102 32.06 -17.26 0.30
CA ASP A 102 33.29 -17.27 -0.49
C ASP A 102 34.52 -16.75 0.29
N GLY A 103 34.34 -16.40 1.56
CA GLY A 103 35.37 -15.83 2.44
C GLY A 103 35.73 -14.37 2.12
N LYS A 104 35.05 -13.72 1.16
CA LYS A 104 35.39 -12.37 0.71
C LYS A 104 34.33 -11.37 1.19
N GLY A 105 34.61 -10.79 2.35
CA GLY A 105 33.81 -9.69 2.90
C GLY A 105 32.61 -10.18 3.72
N LYS A 106 31.58 -9.33 3.80
CA LYS A 106 30.39 -9.56 4.61
C LYS A 106 29.13 -9.45 3.78
N VAL A 107 28.20 -10.37 3.98
CA VAL A 107 26.87 -10.38 3.37
C VAL A 107 25.79 -10.13 4.41
N ASP A 108 24.64 -9.66 3.95
CA ASP A 108 23.45 -9.46 4.78
C ASP A 108 22.72 -10.77 5.02
N ASP A 109 22.62 -11.18 6.28
CA ASP A 109 21.86 -12.34 6.72
C ASP A 109 20.55 -11.88 7.38
N TYR A 110 19.48 -11.97 6.60
CA TYR A 110 18.14 -11.69 7.07
C TYR A 110 17.51 -12.86 7.82
N TRP A 111 17.99 -14.10 7.62
CA TRP A 111 17.44 -15.26 8.32
C TRP A 111 17.80 -15.25 9.80
N GLU A 112 19.06 -14.99 10.12
CA GLU A 112 19.50 -14.83 11.51
C GLU A 112 18.81 -13.64 12.19
N ALA A 113 18.60 -12.54 11.47
CA ALA A 113 17.87 -11.39 11.98
C ALA A 113 16.40 -11.75 12.27
N ALA A 114 15.71 -12.39 11.32
CA ALA A 114 14.33 -12.83 11.48
C ALA A 114 14.17 -13.78 12.67
N LYS A 115 15.08 -14.75 12.83
CA LYS A 115 15.03 -15.69 13.97
C LYS A 115 15.14 -15.01 15.33
N LYS A 116 15.98 -13.98 15.43
CA LYS A 116 16.31 -13.30 16.69
C LYS A 116 15.32 -12.20 17.08
N GLU A 117 14.66 -11.58 16.11
CA GLU A 117 13.78 -10.42 16.36
C GLU A 117 12.30 -10.71 16.08
N LEU A 118 12.00 -11.52 15.04
CA LEU A 118 10.63 -11.72 14.58
C LEU A 118 10.09 -13.09 15.02
N LEU A 119 10.73 -14.18 14.62
CA LEU A 119 10.24 -15.54 14.89
C LEU A 119 10.30 -15.93 16.37
N ILE A 120 11.07 -15.20 17.18
CA ILE A 120 11.06 -15.35 18.64
C ILE A 120 9.88 -14.64 19.31
N ASP A 121 9.29 -13.64 18.65
CA ASP A 121 8.24 -12.81 19.22
C ASP A 121 6.91 -13.61 19.27
N PRO A 122 6.37 -13.90 20.47
CA PRO A 122 5.10 -14.62 20.59
C PRO A 122 3.89 -13.85 20.05
N ARG A 123 4.05 -12.55 19.76
CA ARG A 123 3.03 -11.65 19.20
C ARG A 123 3.25 -11.41 17.70
N LEU A 124 4.15 -12.12 17.03
CA LEU A 124 4.45 -11.88 15.61
C LEU A 124 3.18 -11.92 14.74
N ILE A 125 2.31 -12.92 14.93
CA ILE A 125 1.06 -13.06 14.16
C ILE A 125 0.16 -11.84 14.38
N ASP A 126 -0.01 -11.41 15.64
CA ASP A 126 -0.80 -10.21 15.96
C ASP A 126 -0.20 -8.96 15.31
N ARG A 127 1.13 -8.83 15.31
CA ARG A 127 1.85 -7.73 14.66
C ARG A 127 1.69 -7.72 13.14
N MET A 128 1.60 -8.90 12.51
CA MET A 128 1.34 -9.02 11.08
C MET A 128 -0.11 -8.63 10.73
N ILE A 129 -1.08 -9.01 11.57
CA ILE A 129 -2.50 -8.66 11.38
C ILE A 129 -2.74 -7.16 11.60
N THR A 130 -2.09 -6.58 12.59
CA THR A 130 -2.26 -5.17 12.99
C THR A 130 -1.23 -4.23 12.35
N PHE A 131 -0.50 -4.70 11.35
CA PHE A 131 0.53 -3.92 10.68
C PHE A 131 -0.03 -2.64 10.05
N ASP A 132 0.67 -1.52 10.23
CA ASP A 132 0.30 -0.22 9.66
C ASP A 132 0.67 -0.16 8.18
N LYS A 133 -0.22 -0.70 7.36
CA LYS A 133 -0.11 -0.73 5.90
C LYS A 133 -0.29 0.64 5.23
N ASP A 134 -0.82 1.62 5.96
CA ASP A 134 -1.17 2.94 5.43
C ASP A 134 0.02 3.91 5.53
N ASN A 135 1.00 3.61 6.40
CA ASN A 135 2.18 4.46 6.65
C ASN A 135 3.52 3.73 6.42
N ILE A 136 3.62 2.92 5.36
CA ILE A 136 4.87 2.23 5.01
C ILE A 136 5.84 3.22 4.33
N PRO A 137 7.09 3.37 4.81
CA PRO A 137 8.06 4.24 4.16
C PRO A 137 8.37 3.82 2.71
N ASP A 138 8.49 4.77 1.77
CA ASP A 138 8.81 4.49 0.36
C ASP A 138 10.09 3.67 0.19
N ALA A 139 11.08 3.90 1.05
CA ALA A 139 12.34 3.16 1.04
C ALA A 139 12.16 1.66 1.38
N VAL A 140 11.14 1.32 2.18
CA VAL A 140 10.78 -0.07 2.50
C VAL A 140 10.06 -0.70 1.30
N ILE A 141 9.09 0.00 0.72
CA ILE A 141 8.37 -0.44 -0.48
C ILE A 141 9.33 -0.71 -1.63
N ALA A 142 10.29 0.20 -1.86
CA ALA A 142 11.28 0.05 -2.92
C ALA A 142 12.24 -1.13 -2.71
N LYS A 143 12.50 -1.52 -1.45
CA LYS A 143 13.37 -2.67 -1.12
C LYS A 143 12.66 -4.02 -1.20
N VAL A 144 11.34 -4.04 -1.07
CA VAL A 144 10.54 -5.28 -1.09
C VAL A 144 10.04 -5.63 -2.49
N LYS A 145 9.95 -4.64 -3.39
CA LYS A 145 9.69 -4.82 -4.83
C LYS A 145 10.85 -5.52 -5.52
#